data_AF-A0A520HZF3-F1
#
_entry.id   AF-A0A520HZF3-F1
#
_cell.length_a   1.000
_cell.length_b   1.000
_cell.length_c   1.000
_cell.angle_alpha   90.00
_cell.angle_beta   90.00
_cell.angle_gamma   90.00
#
_symmetry.space_group_name_H-M   'P 1'
#
loop_
_entity.id
_entity.type
_entity.pdbx_description
1 polymer ?
#
loop_
_entity_poly.entity_id
_entity_poly.type
_entity_poly.pdbx_seq_one_letter_code
_entity_poly.pdbx_strand_id
1 'polypeptide(L)' 'GQRVLISAHGNSLRALVKHLSNIPDDEITGLEIPTGQPIVYELDADLNPTDRYYLSER' A
#
# COMPACT_ATOMS: atom_id res chain seq x y z
N GLY A 1 -12.52 5.84 13.03
CA GLY A 1 -12.33 4.70 12.11
C GLY A 1 -11.83 3.49 12.86
N GLN A 2 -11.84 2.32 12.22
CA GLN A 2 -11.16 1.11 12.72
C GLN A 2 -9.73 1.04 12.19
N ARG A 3 -8.81 0.44 12.95
CA ARG A 3 -7.46 0.08 12.45
C ARG A 3 -7.57 -1.24 11.72
N VAL A 4 -7.28 -1.24 10.42
CA VAL A 4 -7.44 -2.41 9.54
C VAL A 4 -6.08 -3.02 9.24
N LEU A 5 -5.98 -4.35 9.34
CA LEU A 5 -4.85 -5.15 8.87
C LEU A 5 -5.30 -6.01 7.69
N ILE A 6 -4.56 -5.96 6.58
CA ILE A 6 -4.84 -6.75 5.38
C ILE A 6 -3.66 -7.70 5.15
N SER A 7 -3.94 -9.00 5.11
CA SER A 7 -2.98 -10.04 4.73
C SER A 7 -3.48 -10.72 3.46
N ALA A 8 -2.72 -10.59 2.37
CA ALA A 8 -3.10 -11.07 1.04
C ALA A 8 -1.86 -11.44 0.19
N HIS A 9 -2.05 -11.65 -1.11
CA HIS A 9 -0.99 -11.99 -2.06
C HIS A 9 -0.53 -10.77 -2.88
N GLY A 10 0.63 -10.89 -3.52
CA GLY A 10 1.29 -9.79 -4.24
C GLY A 10 0.40 -9.09 -5.28
N ASN A 11 -0.40 -9.80 -6.08
CA ASN A 11 -1.26 -9.16 -7.08
C ASN A 11 -2.38 -8.31 -6.45
N SER A 12 -3.04 -8.83 -5.43
CA SER A 12 -4.10 -8.12 -4.71
C SER A 12 -3.55 -6.91 -3.96
N LEU A 13 -2.40 -7.06 -3.31
CA LEU A 13 -1.72 -5.96 -2.63
C LEU A 13 -1.24 -4.89 -3.62
N ARG A 14 -0.69 -5.28 -4.79
CA ARG A 14 -0.32 -4.33 -5.85
C ARG A 14 -1.51 -3.55 -6.38
N ALA A 15 -2.66 -4.20 -6.57
CA ALA A 15 -3.88 -3.50 -6.99
C ALA A 15 -4.32 -2.44 -5.96
N LEU A 16 -4.26 -2.79 -4.67
CA LEU A 16 -4.58 -1.85 -3.58
C LEU A 16 -3.58 -0.68 -3.51
N VAL A 17 -2.28 -0.98 -3.57
CA VAL A 17 -1.22 0.04 -3.59
C VAL A 17 -1.35 0.95 -4.80
N LYS A 18 -1.63 0.39 -5.99
CA LYS A 18 -1.89 1.15 -7.22
C LYS A 18 -3.01 2.15 -7.01
N HIS A 19 -4.14 1.71 -6.46
CA HIS A 19 -5.30 2.56 -6.22
C HIS A 19 -5.00 3.67 -5.22
N LEU A 20 -4.41 3.33 -4.06
CA LEU A 20 -4.12 4.30 -3.02
C LEU A 20 -3.04 5.30 -3.47
N SER A 21 -1.95 4.83 -4.08
CA SER A 21 -0.81 5.65 -4.46
C SER A 21 -0.93 6.24 -5.87
N ASN A 22 -2.09 6.10 -6.51
CA ASN A 22 -2.39 6.57 -7.87
C ASN A 22 -1.31 6.21 -8.91
N ILE A 23 -0.79 4.98 -8.84
CA ILE A 23 0.29 4.50 -9.72
C ILE A 23 -0.30 4.20 -11.10
N PRO A 24 0.30 4.72 -12.19
CA PRO A 24 -0.18 4.45 -13.54
C PRO A 24 0.08 2.99 -13.97
N ASP A 25 -0.66 2.55 -14.99
CA ASP A 25 -0.71 1.16 -15.46
C ASP A 25 0.62 0.63 -16.02
N ASP A 26 1.44 1.52 -16.58
CA ASP A 26 2.77 1.20 -17.09
C ASP A 26 3.79 1.00 -15.96
N GLU A 27 3.69 1.77 -14.88
CA GLU A 27 4.60 1.71 -13.73
C GLU A 27 4.31 0.53 -12.77
N ILE A 28 3.05 0.09 -12.63
CA ILE A 28 2.68 -0.95 -11.65
C ILE A 28 3.38 -2.30 -11.90
N THR A 29 3.77 -2.56 -13.14
CA THR A 29 4.45 -3.81 -13.52
C THR A 29 5.81 -3.96 -12.84
N GLY A 30 6.50 -2.84 -12.58
CA GLY A 30 7.79 -2.80 -11.88
C GLY A 30 7.70 -2.72 -10.36
N LEU A 31 6.49 -2.58 -9.79
CA LEU A 31 6.33 -2.53 -8.34
C LEU A 31 6.50 -3.92 -7.73
N GLU A 32 7.55 -4.11 -6.95
CA GLU A 32 7.74 -5.29 -6.10
C GLU A 32 7.32 -5.00 -4.65
N ILE A 33 6.50 -5.88 -4.09
CA ILE A 33 6.11 -5.84 -2.67
C ILE A 33 6.81 -7.01 -1.98
N PRO A 34 7.77 -6.76 -1.08
CA PRO A 34 8.51 -7.80 -0.38
C PRO A 34 7.59 -8.61 0.53
N THR A 35 7.81 -9.92 0.57
CA THR A 35 7.04 -10.83 1.41
C THR A 35 7.37 -10.61 2.89
N GLY A 36 6.35 -10.52 3.73
CA GLY A 36 6.52 -10.47 5.18
C GLY A 36 6.97 -9.13 5.74
N GLN A 37 7.07 -8.08 4.92
CA GLN A 37 7.38 -6.73 5.37
C GLN A 37 6.09 -5.89 5.46
N PRO A 38 5.69 -5.41 6.65
CA PRO A 38 4.50 -4.59 6.79
C PRO A 38 4.66 -3.23 6.10
N ILE A 39 3.68 -2.88 5.26
CA ILE A 39 3.51 -1.53 4.69
C ILE A 39 2.43 -0.82 5.50
N VAL A 40 2.73 0.37 5.99
CA VAL A 40 1.76 1.22 6.69
C VAL A 40 1.31 2.33 5.74
N TYR A 41 -0.01 2.55 5.70
CA TYR A 41 -0.63 3.70 5.06
C TYR A 41 -1.25 4.59 6.13
N GLU A 42 -0.92 5.87 6.09
CA GLU A 42 -1.66 6.90 6.82
C GLU A 42 -2.66 7.52 5.87
N LEU A 43 -3.92 7.63 6.30
CA LEU A 43 -5.03 8.11 5.48
C LEU A 43 -5.71 9.28 6.17
N ASP A 44 -6.16 10.26 5.39
CA ASP A 44 -6.99 11.36 5.87
C ASP A 44 -8.47 10.93 6.07
N ALA A 45 -9.34 11.88 6.41
CA ALA A 45 -10.76 11.62 6.64
C ALA A 45 -11.53 11.16 5.39
N ASP A 46 -11.02 11.50 4.21
CA ASP A 46 -11.58 11.15 2.90
C ASP A 46 -10.91 9.90 2.28
N LEU A 47 -10.05 9.23 3.07
CA LEU A 47 -9.27 8.05 2.70
C LEU A 47 -8.18 8.32 1.65
N ASN A 48 -7.77 9.57 1.47
CA ASN A 48 -6.58 9.87 0.66
C ASN A 48 -5.34 9.54 1.48
N PRO A 49 -4.33 8.87 0.89
CA PRO A 49 -3.10 8.60 1.60
C PRO A 49 -2.26 9.86 1.79
N THR A 50 -1.82 10.06 3.03
CA THR A 50 -0.94 11.16 3.44
C THR A 50 0.50 10.71 3.63
N ASP A 51 0.72 9.43 3.96
CA ASP A 51 2.04 8.83 4.11
C ASP A 51 2.01 7.33 3.77
N ARG A 52 3.15 6.79 3.35
CA ARG A 52 3.38 5.37 3.09
C ARG A 52 4.83 5.03 3.40
N TYR A 53 5.02 4.04 4.27
CA TYR A 53 6.36 3.58 4.64
C TYR A 53 6.36 2.09 5.01
N TYR A 54 7.53 1.45 4.93
CA TYR A 54 7.73 0.14 5.53
C TYR A 54 7.96 0.29 7.03
N LEU A 55 7.32 -0.54 7.86
CA LEU A 55 7.42 -0.41 9.32
C LEU A 55 8.88 -0.51 9.84
N SER A 56 9.76 -1.19 9.10
CA SER A 56 11.19 -1.32 9.43
C SER A 56 12.02 -0.05 9.21
N GLU A 57 11.50 0.92 8.47
CA GLU A 57 12.18 2.18 8.14
C GLU A 57 11.81 3.32 9.10
N ARG A 58 10.96 3.05 10.10
CA ARG A 58 10.60 3.98 11.19
C ARG A 58 11.19 3.54 12.53
#